data_AF-W6L5F1-F1
#
_entry.id   AF-W6L5F1-F1
#
_cell.length_a   1.000
_cell.length_b   1.000
_cell.length_c   1.000
_cell.angle_alpha   90.00
_cell.angle_beta   90.00
_cell.angle_gamma   90.00
#
_symmetry.space_group_name_H-M   'P 1'
#
loop_
_entity.id
_entity.type
_entity.pdbx_description
1 polymer ?
#
loop_
_entity_poly.entity_id
_entity_poly.type
_entity_poly.pdbx_seq_one_letter_code
_entity_poly.pdbx_strand_id
1 'polypeptide(L)' 'MAAGETQALRTFREYDRARRGYVKEGQFFACLYALMEGQPTPLEASILIKTLANGNREMAYERFCAEVDDEKFRAVS' A
#
# COMPACT_ATOMS: atom_id res chain seq x y z
N MET A 1 -11.84 -2.76 19.72
CA MET A 1 -12.08 -1.47 19.03
C MET A 1 -11.85 -1.72 17.55
N ALA A 2 -12.86 -1.62 16.69
CA ALA A 2 -12.63 -1.70 15.25
C ALA A 2 -11.73 -0.50 14.89
N ALA A 3 -10.48 -0.77 14.51
CA ALA A 3 -9.59 0.29 14.04
C ALA A 3 -10.29 0.97 12.86
N GLY A 4 -10.58 2.26 13.00
CA GLY A 4 -11.17 3.04 11.92
C GLY A 4 -10.32 2.88 10.66
N GLU A 5 -10.97 2.84 9.51
CA GLU A 5 -10.30 2.73 8.21
C GLU A 5 -9.22 3.81 8.08
N THR A 6 -7.96 3.38 7.93
CA THR A 6 -6.80 4.27 7.87
C THR A 6 -6.81 5.11 6.60
N GLN A 7 -6.20 6.31 6.65
CA GLN A 7 -6.14 7.21 5.50
C GLN A 7 -5.50 6.51 4.28
N ALA A 8 -4.47 5.70 4.50
CA ALA A 8 -3.85 4.91 3.46
C ALA A 8 -4.84 3.96 2.77
N LEU A 9 -5.60 3.19 3.55
CA LEU A 9 -6.58 2.25 3.01
C LEU A 9 -7.67 2.95 2.18
N ARG A 10 -8.13 4.13 2.64
CA ARG A 10 -9.09 4.96 1.91
C ARG A 10 -8.54 5.41 0.56
N THR A 11 -7.32 5.93 0.53
CA THR A 11 -6.68 6.44 -0.70
C THR A 11 -6.55 5.34 -1.75
N PHE A 12 -6.15 4.12 -1.38
CA PHE A 12 -6.09 3.01 -2.35
C PHE A 12 -7.47 2.60 -2.87
N ARG A 13 -8.50 2.60 -2.01
CA ARG A 13 -9.86 2.21 -2.38
C ARG A 13 -10.54 3.14 -3.38
N GLU A 14 -10.03 4.35 -3.58
CA GLU A 14 -10.48 5.23 -4.66
C GLU A 14 -10.20 4.63 -6.05
N TYR A 15 -9.10 3.88 -6.19
CA TYR A 15 -8.72 3.19 -7.42
C TYR A 15 -9.30 1.76 -7.51
N ASP A 16 -9.63 1.14 -6.38
CA ASP A 16 -10.21 -0.21 -6.30
C ASP A 16 -11.68 -0.20 -5.88
N ARG A 17 -12.54 0.39 -6.72
CA ARG A 17 -13.99 0.49 -6.47
C ARG A 17 -14.67 -0.87 -6.30
N ALA A 18 -14.11 -1.92 -6.91
CA ALA A 18 -14.60 -3.29 -6.82
C ALA A 18 -14.16 -4.01 -5.54
N ARG A 19 -13.31 -3.38 -4.71
CA ARG A 19 -12.78 -3.93 -3.45
C ARG A 19 -12.11 -5.30 -3.64
N ARG A 20 -11.27 -5.41 -4.66
CA ARG A 20 -10.50 -6.62 -4.96
C ARG A 20 -9.26 -6.76 -4.08
N GLY A 21 -8.80 -5.67 -3.47
CA GLY A 21 -7.55 -5.61 -2.70
C GLY A 21 -6.31 -5.35 -3.55
N TYR A 22 -6.48 -4.95 -4.81
CA TYR A 22 -5.40 -4.70 -5.77
C TYR A 22 -5.58 -3.40 -6.54
N VAL A 23 -4.47 -2.71 -6.85
CA VAL A 23 -4.43 -1.54 -7.75
C VAL A 23 -3.30 -1.71 -8.76
N LYS A 24 -3.31 -0.99 -9.88
CA LYS A 24 -2.18 -1.05 -10.83
C LYS A 24 -0.88 -0.55 -10.18
N GLU A 25 0.26 -1.07 -10.60
CA GLU A 25 1.57 -0.69 -10.06
C GLU A 25 1.78 0.84 -10.02
N GLY A 26 1.48 1.54 -11.12
CA GLY A 26 1.59 3.01 -11.16
C GLY A 26 0.63 3.73 -10.20
N GLN A 27 -0.58 3.19 -9.98
CA GLN A 27 -1.53 3.73 -9.00
C GLN A 27 -1.04 3.49 -7.57
N PHE A 28 -0.40 2.34 -7.33
CA PHE A 28 0.17 2.02 -6.03
C PHE A 28 1.21 3.05 -5.61
N PHE A 29 2.20 3.31 -6.48
CA PHE A 29 3.23 4.31 -6.20
C PHE A 29 2.69 5.75 -6.16
N ALA A 30 1.67 6.08 -6.97
CA ALA A 30 0.99 7.37 -6.88
C ALA A 30 0.35 7.59 -5.50
N CYS A 31 -0.24 6.54 -4.90
CA CYS A 31 -0.76 6.61 -3.53
C CYS A 31 0.37 6.81 -2.51
N LEU A 32 1.49 6.10 -2.64
CA LEU A 32 2.64 6.28 -1.74
C LEU A 32 3.17 7.72 -1.78
N TYR A 33 3.29 8.31 -2.97
CA TYR A 33 3.70 9.71 -3.12
C TYR A 33 2.74 10.71 -2.48
N ALA A 34 1.45 10.38 -2.41
CA ALA A 34 0.46 11.24 -1.76
C ALA A 34 0.42 11.06 -0.24
N LEU A 35 0.84 9.91 0.27
CA LEU A 35 0.70 9.52 1.68
C LEU A 35 1.98 9.68 2.50
N MET A 36 3.16 9.67 1.87
CA MET A 36 4.45 9.65 2.55
C MET A 36 5.24 10.94 2.29
N GLU A 37 5.98 11.41 3.30
CA GLU A 37 7.00 12.44 3.15
C GLU A 37 8.26 11.85 2.51
N GLY A 38 8.17 11.48 1.25
CA GLY A 38 9.29 10.92 0.51
C GLY A 38 8.89 9.92 -0.57
N GLN A 39 9.87 9.56 -1.38
CA GLN A 39 9.74 8.57 -2.43
C GLN A 39 10.46 7.29 -2.01
N PRO A 40 9.87 6.10 -2.21
CA PRO A 40 10.63 4.87 -2.09
C PRO A 40 11.86 4.94 -3.01
N THR A 41 13.03 4.59 -2.47
CA THR A 41 14.25 4.42 -3.27
C THR A 41 14.03 3.32 -4.32
N PRO A 42 14.86 3.27 -5.39
CA PRO A 42 14.75 2.21 -6.40
C PRO A 42 14.83 0.79 -5.81
N LEU A 43 15.62 0.62 -4.74
CA LEU A 43 15.72 -0.66 -4.04
C LEU A 43 14.42 -1.00 -3.31
N GLU A 44 13.86 -0.07 -2.54
CA GLU A 44 12.59 -0.26 -1.82
C GLU A 44 11.43 -0.52 -2.79
N ALA A 45 11.35 0.25 -3.88
CA ALA A 45 10.36 0.02 -4.94
C ALA A 45 10.46 -1.40 -5.52
N SER A 46 11.69 -1.88 -5.78
CA SER A 46 11.91 -3.24 -6.28
C SER A 46 11.47 -4.32 -5.28
N ILE A 47 11.66 -4.07 -3.98
CA ILE A 47 11.22 -4.97 -2.91
C ILE A 47 9.70 -5.00 -2.86
N LEU A 48 9.05 -3.82 -2.85
CA LEU A 48 7.59 -3.70 -2.85
C LEU A 48 6.97 -4.43 -4.05
N ILE A 49 7.52 -4.24 -5.26
CA ILE A 49 7.05 -4.95 -6.47
C ILE A 49 7.21 -6.46 -6.29
N LYS A 50 8.38 -6.94 -5.84
CA LYS A 50 8.61 -8.37 -5.63
C LYS A 50 7.69 -9.00 -4.59
N THR A 51 7.29 -8.26 -3.56
CA THR A 51 6.48 -8.78 -2.45
C THR A 51 4.98 -8.66 -2.66
N LEU A 52 4.53 -7.62 -3.38
CA LEU A 52 3.11 -7.27 -3.50
C LEU A 52 2.53 -7.47 -4.90
N ALA A 53 3.35 -7.57 -5.94
CA ALA A 53 2.83 -7.72 -7.30
C ALA A 53 2.13 -9.07 -7.49
N ASN A 54 0.91 -9.03 -8.01
CA ASN A 54 0.32 -10.17 -8.68
C ASN A 54 0.82 -10.17 -10.14
N GLY A 55 0.90 -11.34 -10.78
CA GLY A 55 1.42 -11.48 -12.16
C GLY A 55 0.68 -10.68 -13.24
N ASN A 56 -0.35 -9.89 -12.89
CA ASN A 56 -1.15 -9.05 -13.79
C ASN A 56 -0.80 -7.54 -13.70
N ARG A 57 0.40 -7.20 -13.22
CA ARG A 57 0.85 -5.80 -13.01
C ARG A 57 -0.02 -5.03 -12.00
N GLU A 58 -0.55 -5.74 -11.01
CA GLU A 58 -1.31 -5.15 -9.90
C GLU A 58 -0.61 -5.42 -8.58
N MET A 59 -0.79 -4.54 -7.61
CA MET A 59 -0.13 -4.55 -6.30
C MET A 59 -1.18 -4.78 -5.21
N ALA A 60 -0.91 -5.71 -4.29
CA ALA A 60 -1.78 -6.07 -3.18
C ALA A 60 -1.77 -5.00 -2.06
N TYR A 61 -2.51 -3.91 -2.23
CA TYR A 61 -2.48 -2.79 -1.26
C TYR A 61 -3.11 -3.14 0.09
N GLU A 62 -4.12 -4.01 0.15
CA GLU A 62 -4.75 -4.37 1.44
C GLU A 62 -3.77 -5.12 2.34
N ARG A 63 -2.96 -6.01 1.74
CA ARG A 63 -1.87 -6.67 2.45
C ARG A 63 -0.83 -5.66 2.94
N PHE A 64 -0.43 -4.74 2.08
CA PHE A 64 0.51 -3.68 2.44
C PHE A 64 0.01 -2.84 3.62
N CYS A 65 -1.23 -2.33 3.55
CA CYS A 65 -1.82 -1.55 4.63
C CYS A 65 -1.92 -2.36 5.94
N ALA A 66 -2.32 -3.64 5.86
CA ALA A 66 -2.39 -4.50 7.04
C ALA A 66 -1.01 -4.72 7.70
N GLU A 67 0.04 -4.89 6.91
CA GLU A 67 1.42 -5.06 7.42
C GLU A 67 1.97 -3.75 8.01
N VAL A 68 1.67 -2.59 7.41
CA VAL A 68 2.13 -1.27 7.90
C VAL A 68 1.34 -0.80 9.12
N ASP A 69 0.05 -1.10 9.17
CA ASP A 69 -0.82 -0.72 10.29
C ASP A 69 -0.69 -1.65 11.50
N ASP A 70 0.02 -2.78 11.37
CA ASP A 70 0.33 -3.67 12.49
C ASP A 70 1.17 -2.91 13.55
N GLU A 71 0.69 -2.95 14.79
CA GLU A 71 1.24 -2.26 15.95
C GLU A 71 2.73 -2.58 16.16
N LYS A 72 3.18 -3.77 15.75
CA LYS A 72 4.58 -4.19 15.81
C LYS A 72 5.51 -3.35 14.93
N PHE A 73 5.00 -2.77 13.85
CA PHE A 73 5.77 -1.90 12.95
C PHE A 73 5.68 -0.42 13.36
N ARG A 74 4.64 -0.02 14.11
CA ARG A 74 4.50 1.34 14.64
C ARG A 74 5.44 1.64 15.81
N ALA A 75 5.94 0.61 16.51
CA ALA A 75 6.76 0.77 17.71
C ALA A 75 8.28 0.95 17.45
N VAL A 76 8.70 1.12 16.19
CA VAL A 76 10.13 1.27 15.81
C VAL A 76 10.50 2.73 15.48
N SER A 77 9.61 3.69 15.75
CA SER A 77 9.86 5.13 15.62
C SER A 77 10.30 5.78 16.92
#